data_AF-A0A1Y0GVD7-F1
#
_entry.id   AF-A0A1Y0GVD7-F1
#
_cell.length_a   1.000
_cell.length_b   1.000
_cell.length_c   1.000
_cell.angle_alpha   90.00
_cell.angle_beta   90.00
_cell.angle_gamma   90.00
#
_symmetry.space_group_name_H-M   'P 1'
#
loop_
_entity.id
_entity.type
_entity.pdbx_description
1 polymer ?
#
loop_
_entity_poly.entity_id
_entity_poly.type
_entity_poly.pdbx_seq_one_letter_code
_entity_poly.pdbx_strand_id
1 'polypeptide(L)' 'MTGSVTYAYDLASQMTLMMFHGARITQVYDNNGNLTGILRTSLAPVTMNYDEENRETLYRGVGRQLSEIEIFC' A
#
# COMPACT_ATOMS: atom_id res chain seq x y z
N MET A 1 1.83 -27.65 -2.89
CA MET A 1 1.86 -26.60 -3.93
C MET A 1 2.70 -25.46 -3.39
N THR A 2 3.94 -25.31 -3.84
CA THR A 2 4.78 -24.14 -3.52
C THR A 2 4.33 -23.00 -4.43
N GLY A 3 3.37 -22.20 -3.98
CA GLY A 3 3.04 -20.98 -4.71
C GLY A 3 4.23 -20.04 -4.71
N SER A 4 4.68 -19.65 -5.91
CA SER A 4 5.75 -18.67 -6.04
C SER A 4 5.23 -17.30 -5.60
N VAL A 5 6.01 -16.61 -4.77
CA VAL A 5 5.78 -15.21 -4.43
C VAL A 5 6.85 -14.41 -5.14
N THR A 6 6.44 -13.44 -5.96
CA THR A 6 7.35 -12.54 -6.65
C THR A 6 7.25 -11.16 -6.05
N TYR A 7 8.40 -10.58 -5.71
CA TYR A 7 8.51 -9.21 -5.22
C TYR A 7 9.32 -8.41 -6.23
N ALA A 8 8.89 -7.18 -6.53
CA ALA A 8 9.70 -6.21 -7.26
C ALA A 8 9.94 -4.98 -6.38
N TYR A 9 11.15 -4.46 -6.47
CA TYR A 9 11.61 -3.31 -5.69
C TYR A 9 12.08 -2.20 -6.63
N ASP A 10 11.96 -0.95 -6.17
CA ASP A 10 12.57 0.20 -6.84
C ASP A 10 14.06 0.38 -6.46
N LEU A 11 14.69 1.42 -7.01
CA LEU A 11 16.08 1.78 -6.73
C LEU A 11 16.32 2.22 -5.27
N ALA A 12 15.26 2.61 -4.54
CA ALA A 12 15.29 2.96 -3.13
C ALA A 12 15.00 1.75 -2.22
N SER A 13 14.96 0.53 -2.76
CA SER A 13 14.63 -0.71 -2.04
C SER A 13 13.20 -0.75 -1.47
N GLN A 14 12.28 0.00 -2.07
CA GLN A 14 10.86 -0.01 -1.72
C GLN A 14 10.11 -1.00 -2.60
N MET A 15 9.17 -1.74 -2.03
CA MET A 15 8.43 -2.79 -2.73
C MET A 15 7.35 -2.18 -3.62
N THR A 16 7.49 -2.24 -4.94
CA THR A 16 6.51 -1.68 -5.89
C THR A 16 5.48 -2.70 -6.35
N LEU A 17 5.80 -4.00 -6.25
CA LEU A 17 4.96 -5.08 -6.74
C LEU A 17 5.10 -6.33 -5.87
N MET A 18 3.98 -6.95 -5.55
CA MET A 18 3.91 -8.30 -5.00
C MET A 18 2.94 -9.13 -5.83
N MET A 19 3.37 -10.31 -6.27
CA MET A 19 2.53 -11.31 -6.91
C MET A 19 2.51 -12.58 -6.07
N PHE A 20 1.32 -13.00 -5.66
CA PHE A 20 1.13 -14.21 -4.84
C PHE A 20 -0.09 -14.96 -5.34
N HIS A 21 0.08 -16.21 -5.80
CA HIS A 21 -1.03 -17.08 -6.20
C HIS A 21 -2.04 -16.42 -7.16
N GLY A 22 -1.54 -15.65 -8.15
CA GLY A 22 -2.37 -14.93 -9.12
C GLY A 22 -2.96 -13.60 -8.61
N ALA A 23 -2.83 -13.28 -7.33
CA ALA A 23 -3.11 -11.95 -6.82
C ALA A 23 -1.92 -11.03 -7.10
N ARG A 24 -2.20 -9.84 -7.65
CA ARG A 24 -1.22 -8.78 -7.87
C ARG A 24 -1.53 -7.59 -6.97
N ILE A 25 -0.52 -7.16 -6.22
CA ILE A 25 -0.53 -5.97 -5.37
C ILE A 25 0.50 -4.99 -5.94
N THR A 26 0.08 -3.79 -6.30
CA THR A 26 0.96 -2.72 -6.77
C THR A 26 0.95 -1.61 -5.75
N GLN A 27 2.14 -1.14 -5.36
CA GLN A 27 2.33 -0.07 -4.40
C GLN A 27 2.93 1.15 -5.11
N VAL A 28 2.42 2.32 -4.77
CA VAL A 28 2.86 3.60 -5.33
C VAL A 28 3.41 4.43 -4.20
N TYR A 29 4.61 4.96 -4.39
CA TYR A 29 5.29 5.82 -3.44
C TYR A 29 5.43 7.23 -4.00
N ASP A 30 5.43 8.23 -3.12
CA ASP A 30 5.87 9.58 -3.47
C ASP A 30 7.40 9.69 -3.48
N ASN A 31 7.90 10.88 -3.84
CA ASN A 31 9.35 11.15 -3.87
C ASN A 31 10.03 11.10 -2.49
N ASN A 32 9.24 11.17 -1.41
CA ASN A 32 9.73 11.11 -0.04
C ASN A 32 9.76 9.66 0.49
N GLY A 33 9.22 8.69 -0.27
CA GLY A 33 9.12 7.29 0.10
C GLY A 33 7.86 6.93 0.89
N ASN A 34 6.84 7.80 0.90
CA ASN A 34 5.56 7.50 1.54
C ASN A 34 4.65 6.73 0.58
N LEU A 35 3.93 5.74 1.10
CA LEU A 35 3.07 4.85 0.32
C LEU A 35 1.74 5.51 -0.02
N THR A 36 1.63 6.18 -1.16
CA THR A 36 0.42 6.92 -1.57
C THR A 36 -0.69 6.05 -2.16
N GLY A 37 -0.40 4.81 -2.56
CA GLY A 37 -1.42 3.95 -3.17
C GLY A 37 -1.12 2.46 -3.09
N ILE A 38 -2.17 1.67 -2.93
CA ILE A 38 -2.13 0.20 -3.00
C ILE A 38 -3.26 -0.28 -3.93
N LEU A 39 -2.88 -0.88 -5.05
CA LEU A 39 -3.81 -1.51 -5.99
C LEU A 39 -3.74 -3.02 -5.84
N ARG A 40 -4.85 -3.68 -5.50
CA ARG A 40 -4.94 -5.14 -5.38
C ARG A 40 -5.89 -5.66 -6.45
N THR A 41 -5.48 -6.65 -7.23
CA THR A 41 -6.31 -7.20 -8.34
C THR A 41 -7.69 -7.73 -7.89
N SER A 42 -7.81 -8.18 -6.64
CA SER A 42 -9.06 -8.74 -6.11
C SER A 42 -9.85 -7.79 -5.20
N LEU A 43 -9.37 -6.56 -4.97
CA LEU A 43 -9.99 -5.60 -4.04
C LEU A 43 -10.01 -4.19 -4.64
N ALA A 44 -10.88 -3.33 -4.11
CA ALA A 44 -10.87 -1.93 -4.47
C ALA A 44 -9.49 -1.30 -4.18
N PRO A 45 -9.04 -0.36 -5.03
CA PRO A 45 -7.80 0.36 -4.76
C PRO A 45 -7.91 1.14 -3.45
N VAL A 46 -6.79 1.17 -2.72
CA VAL A 46 -6.62 1.96 -1.51
C VAL A 46 -5.71 3.13 -1.85
N THR A 47 -6.10 4.33 -1.46
CA THR A 47 -5.31 5.54 -1.65
C THR A 47 -5.04 6.17 -0.28
N MET A 48 -3.78 6.50 -0.03
CA MET A 48 -3.31 7.14 1.19
C MET A 48 -2.75 8.51 0.80
N ASN A 49 -3.17 9.56 1.48
CA ASN A 49 -2.60 10.90 1.30
C ASN A 49 -1.77 11.24 2.53
N TYR A 50 -0.67 11.96 2.32
CA TYR A 50 0.24 12.40 3.37
C TYR A 50 0.31 13.94 3.37
N ASP A 51 0.53 14.54 4.54
CA ASP A 51 0.92 15.96 4.65
C ASP A 51 2.43 16.15 4.39
N GLU A 52 2.87 17.40 4.34
CA GLU A 52 4.28 17.78 4.14
C GLU A 52 5.20 17.28 5.27
N GLU A 53 4.65 16.84 6.40
CA GLU A 53 5.38 16.23 7.52
C GLU A 53 5.41 14.69 7.43
N ASN A 54 5.00 14.12 6.29
CA ASN A 54 4.92 12.68 6.03
C ASN A 54 3.95 11.94 6.98
N ARG A 55 2.91 12.62 7.48
CA ARG A 55 1.84 11.98 8.27
C ARG A 55 0.67 11.64 7.38
N GLU A 56 0.10 10.45 7.57
CA GLU A 56 -1.12 10.04 6.87
C GLU A 56 -2.28 10.98 7.21
N THR A 57 -2.77 11.73 6.23
CA THR A 57 -3.88 12.66 6.38
C THR A 57 -5.22 12.06 6.00
N LEU A 58 -5.22 11.07 5.11
CA LEU A 58 -6.45 10.43 4.64
C LEU A 58 -6.20 9.03 4.10
N TYR A 59 -6.79 8.03 4.74
CA TYR A 59 -6.92 6.68 4.21
C TYR A 59 -8.26 6.52 3.48
N ARG A 60 -8.23 6.29 2.17
CA ARG A 60 -9.41 5.98 1.36
C ARG A 60 -9.27 4.56 0.80
N GLY A 61 -9.74 3.58 1.55
CA GLY A 61 -9.99 2.21 1.08
C GLY A 61 -11.49 1.91 1.13
N VAL A 62 -12.05 1.35 0.05
CA VAL A 62 -13.45 0.90 0.06
C VAL A 62 -13.51 -0.47 0.75
N GLY A 63 -13.54 -0.44 2.08
CA GLY A 63 -13.56 -1.63 2.93
C GLY A 63 -13.42 -1.23 4.39
N ARG A 64 -14.56 -0.87 5.01
CA ARG A 64 -14.72 -0.28 6.35
C ARG A 64 -13.93 1.02 6.56
N GLN A 65 -14.69 2.10 6.72
CA GLN A 65 -14.26 3.29 7.43
C GLN A 65 -13.60 2.85 8.75
N LEU A 66 -12.27 2.92 8.81
CA LEU A 66 -11.55 2.91 10.08
C LEU A 66 -11.78 4.30 10.67
N SER A 67 -12.92 4.46 11.32
CA SER A 67 -13.06 5.44 12.38
C SER A 67 -12.00 5.12 13.44
N GLU A 68 -11.22 6.12 13.79
CA GLU A 68 -10.19 6.13 14.84
C GLU A 68 -8.91 5.34 14.57
N ILE A 69 -7.86 6.12 14.31
CA ILE A 69 -6.58 6.01 15.00
C ILE A 69 -6.82 5.60 16.46
N GLU A 70 -6.59 4.33 16.76
CA GLU A 70 -6.10 3.95 18.09
C GLU A 70 -4.64 3.57 17.90
N ILE A 71 -3.77 4.56 18.14
CA ILE A 71 -2.39 4.31 18.52
C ILE A 71 -2.47 3.53 19.83
N PHE A 72 -2.42 2.21 19.74
CA PHE A 72 -2.10 1.39 20.90
C PHE A 72 -0.61 1.61 21.21
N CYS A 73 -0.39 2.41 22.25
CA CYS A 73 0.75 2.29 23.17
C CYS A 73 0.97 0.83 23.56
#